data_AF-A0A963RM00-F1
#
_entry.id   AF-A0A963RM00-F1
#
_cell.length_a   1.000
_cell.length_b   1.000
_cell.length_c   1.000
_cell.angle_alpha   90.00
_cell.angle_beta   90.00
_cell.angle_gamma   90.00
#
_symmetry.space_group_name_H-M   'P 1'
#
loop_
_entity.id
_entity.type
_entity.pdbx_description
1 polymer ?
#
loop_
_entity_poly.entity_id
_entity_poly.type
_entity_poly.pdbx_seq_one_letter_code
_entity_poly.pdbx_strand_id
1 'polypeptide(L)'
;MSTLDKIDRRLLAELQAEGRVTNVDLARRVGLTAPPCLRRVRSLEESGVIRGYHADLDASKLGFAITVFAMVSLRSQAEEDLKAFENHIKALPEVRECHMLNG
;
A
#
# COMPACT_ATOMS: atom_id res chain seq x y z
N MET A 1 2.50 18.56 -5.44
CA MET A 1 1.69 17.61 -4.65
C MET A 1 0.23 17.87 -5.00
N SER A 2 -0.52 16.88 -5.49
CA SER A 2 -1.96 17.07 -5.64
C SER A 2 -2.56 17.24 -4.24
N THR A 3 -3.22 18.37 -4.01
CA THR A 3 -3.81 18.64 -2.71
C THR A 3 -5.06 17.79 -2.57
N LEU A 4 -4.95 16.64 -1.91
CA LEU A 4 -6.09 15.78 -1.57
C LEU A 4 -7.07 16.54 -0.69
N ASP A 5 -8.31 16.68 -1.15
CA ASP A 5 -9.35 17.37 -0.39
C ASP A 5 -9.92 16.47 0.73
N LYS A 6 -10.85 17.02 1.52
CA LYS A 6 -11.46 16.27 2.64
C LYS A 6 -12.24 15.04 2.18
N ILE A 7 -12.86 15.10 1.00
CA ILE A 7 -13.63 13.99 0.44
C ILE A 7 -12.70 12.91 -0.06
N ASP A 8 -11.59 13.27 -0.71
CA ASP A 8 -10.58 12.30 -1.17
C ASP A 8 -9.98 11.53 0.01
N ARG A 9 -9.65 12.22 1.10
CA ARG A 9 -9.16 11.56 2.33
C ARG A 9 -10.19 10.59 2.92
N ARG A 10 -11.47 10.95 2.88
CA ARG A 10 -12.55 10.07 3.36
C ARG A 10 -12.76 8.87 2.44
N LEU A 11 -12.69 9.06 1.12
CA LEU A 11 -12.71 7.97 0.14
C LEU A 11 -11.58 6.98 0.41
N LEU A 12 -10.35 7.47 0.60
CA LEU A 12 -9.19 6.64 0.89
C LEU A 12 -9.36 5.86 2.20
N ALA A 13 -9.85 6.51 3.26
CA ALA A 13 -10.11 5.85 4.53
C ALA A 13 -11.14 4.71 4.40
N GLU A 14 -12.25 4.94 3.70
CA GLU A 14 -13.28 3.92 3.46
C GLU A 14 -12.75 2.76 2.61
N LEU A 15 -11.98 3.05 1.56
CA LEU A 15 -11.39 2.02 0.68
C LEU A 15 -10.29 1.21 1.39
N GLN A 16 -9.51 1.83 2.29
CA GLN A 16 -8.53 1.10 3.10
C GLN A 16 -9.21 0.20 4.13
N ALA A 17 -10.35 0.62 4.68
CA ALA A 17 -11.13 -0.20 5.62
C ALA A 17 -11.88 -1.34 4.90
N GLU A 18 -12.45 -1.08 3.72
CA GLU A 18 -13.25 -2.05 2.97
C GLU A 18 -13.02 -1.89 1.46
N GLY A 19 -11.93 -2.46 0.94
CA GLY A 19 -11.54 -2.32 -0.47
C GLY A 19 -12.53 -2.92 -1.49
N ARG A 20 -13.52 -3.72 -1.05
CA ARG A 20 -14.57 -4.30 -1.90
C ARG A 20 -15.91 -3.56 -1.83
N VAL A 21 -15.99 -2.42 -1.12
CA VAL A 21 -17.20 -1.62 -1.02
C VAL A 21 -17.72 -1.23 -2.41
N THR A 22 -19.03 -1.32 -2.62
CA THR A 22 -19.61 -0.90 -3.91
C THR A 22 -19.48 0.62 -4.07
N ASN A 23 -19.33 1.11 -5.30
CA ASN A 23 -19.26 2.56 -5.53
C ASN A 23 -20.53 3.30 -5.04
N VAL A 24 -21.69 2.63 -5.03
CA VAL A 24 -22.94 3.21 -4.51
C VAL A 24 -22.88 3.39 -2.99
N ASP A 25 -22.42 2.37 -2.26
CA ASP A 25 -22.30 2.45 -0.81
C ASP A 25 -21.17 3.38 -0.39
N LEU A 26 -20.03 3.34 -1.09
CA LEU A 26 -18.92 4.27 -0.89
C LEU A 26 -19.38 5.71 -1.04
N ALA A 27 -20.10 6.02 -2.14
CA ALA A 27 -20.66 7.35 -2.38
C ALA A 27 -21.57 7.79 -1.23
N ARG A 28 -22.45 6.90 -0.75
CA ARG A 28 -23.31 7.18 0.41
C ARG A 28 -22.48 7.49 1.67
N ARG A 29 -21.45 6.69 1.96
CA ARG A 29 -20.58 6.87 3.13
C ARG A 29 -19.80 8.18 3.09
N VAL A 30 -19.41 8.66 1.91
CA VAL A 30 -18.65 9.91 1.77
C VAL A 30 -19.51 11.15 1.49
N GLY A 31 -20.84 11.00 1.37
CA GLY A 31 -21.76 12.12 1.10
C GLY A 31 -21.77 12.58 -0.36
N LEU A 32 -21.56 11.67 -1.30
CA LEU A 32 -21.61 11.90 -2.74
C LEU A 32 -22.72 11.08 -3.43
N THR A 33 -23.00 11.43 -4.67
CA THR A 33 -23.71 10.54 -5.61
C THR A 33 -22.71 9.60 -6.30
N ALA A 34 -23.20 8.50 -6.90
CA ALA A 34 -22.34 7.48 -7.48
C ALA A 34 -21.42 7.99 -8.62
N PRO A 35 -21.87 8.82 -9.60
CA PRO A 35 -21.00 9.28 -10.69
C PRO A 35 -19.78 10.13 -10.25
N PRO A 36 -19.90 11.16 -9.38
CA PRO A 36 -18.74 11.91 -8.91
C PRO A 36 -17.81 11.10 -7.99
N CYS A 37 -18.35 10.15 -7.22
CA CYS A 37 -17.54 9.22 -6.43
C CYS A 37 -16.62 8.39 -7.35
N LEU A 38 -17.19 7.79 -8.40
CA LEU A 38 -16.43 6.98 -9.36
C LEU A 38 -15.32 7.77 -10.04
N ARG A 39 -15.61 9.02 -10.45
CA ARG A 39 -14.59 9.88 -11.08
C ARG A 39 -13.44 10.21 -10.13
N ARG A 40 -13.72 10.46 -8.85
CA ARG A 40 -12.69 10.74 -7.85
C ARG A 40 -11.82 9.52 -7.59
N VAL A 41 -12.42 8.34 -7.39
CA VAL A 41 -11.66 7.09 -7.22
C VAL A 41 -10.73 6.85 -8.42
N ARG A 42 -11.24 6.98 -9.65
CA ARG A 42 -10.41 6.85 -10.86
C ARG A 42 -9.26 7.85 -10.91
N SER A 43 -9.50 9.10 -10.55
CA SER A 43 -8.44 10.11 -10.51
C SER A 43 -7.37 9.78 -9.45
N LEU A 44 -7.76 9.22 -8.30
CA LEU A 44 -6.83 8.77 -7.27
C LEU A 44 -6.02 7.54 -7.72
N GLU A 45 -6.61 6.64 -8.52
CA GLU A 45 -5.92 5.51 -9.15
C GLU A 45 -4.94 5.99 -10.24
N GLU A 46 -5.41 6.81 -11.18
CA GLU A 46 -4.61 7.33 -12.30
C GLU A 46 -3.42 8.18 -11.83
N SER A 47 -3.58 8.91 -10.72
CA SER A 47 -2.49 9.69 -10.12
C SER A 47 -1.53 8.86 -9.26
N GLY A 48 -1.79 7.56 -9.08
CA GLY A 48 -0.96 6.65 -8.29
C GLY A 48 -1.10 6.81 -6.77
N VAL A 49 -2.07 7.61 -6.30
CA VAL A 49 -2.41 7.69 -4.87
C VAL A 49 -2.97 6.35 -4.39
N ILE A 50 -3.86 5.75 -5.20
CA ILE A 50 -4.27 4.36 -5.03
C ILE A 50 -3.38 3.50 -5.93
N ARG A 51 -2.48 2.72 -5.32
CA ARG A 51 -1.56 1.83 -6.05
C ARG A 51 -2.19 0.48 -6.42
N GLY A 52 -3.23 0.07 -5.71
CA GLY A 52 -3.88 -1.21 -5.91
C GLY A 52 -4.81 -1.59 -4.75
N TYR A 53 -5.52 -2.71 -4.95
CA TYR A 53 -6.41 -3.31 -3.96
C TYR A 53 -5.95 -4.72 -3.69
N HIS A 54 -5.83 -5.07 -2.41
CA HIS A 54 -5.32 -6.37 -1.98
C HIS A 54 -6.23 -6.96 -0.90
N ALA A 55 -6.32 -8.28 -0.86
CA ALA A 55 -6.99 -8.98 0.23
C ALA A 55 -6.09 -9.02 1.47
N ASP A 56 -6.67 -8.87 2.65
CA ASP A 56 -6.02 -9.20 3.91
C ASP A 56 -6.15 -10.71 4.15
N LEU A 57 -5.02 -11.39 4.28
CA LEU A 57 -4.94 -12.85 4.29
C LEU A 57 -4.35 -13.33 5.61
N ASP A 58 -4.96 -14.38 6.15
CA ASP A 58 -4.45 -15.08 7.32
C ASP A 58 -3.19 -15.89 6.94
N ALA A 59 -2.03 -15.34 7.24
CA ALA A 59 -0.73 -15.94 6.94
C ALA A 59 -0.58 -17.35 7.57
N SER A 60 -1.14 -17.56 8.78
CA SER A 60 -1.02 -18.83 9.50
C SER A 60 -1.74 -19.97 8.77
N LYS A 61 -2.92 -19.69 8.20
CA LYS A 61 -3.70 -20.64 7.39
C LYS A 61 -3.07 -20.94 6.03
N LEU A 62 -2.15 -20.09 5.57
CA LEU A 62 -1.40 -20.26 4.33
C LEU A 62 -0.05 -20.97 4.53
N GLY A 63 0.24 -21.43 5.75
CA GLY A 63 1.50 -22.12 6.08
C GLY A 63 2.65 -21.20 6.51
N PHE A 64 2.41 -19.88 6.61
CA PHE A 64 3.37 -18.90 7.10
C PHE A 64 3.16 -18.67 8.60
N ALA A 65 3.59 -19.63 9.42
CA ALA A 65 3.33 -19.62 10.86
C ALA A 65 4.14 -18.57 11.65
N ILE A 66 5.22 -18.05 11.08
CA ILE A 66 6.16 -17.16 11.77
C ILE A 66 6.41 -15.92 10.91
N THR A 67 6.36 -14.74 11.54
CA THR A 67 6.86 -13.49 10.97
C THR A 67 8.17 -13.12 11.66
N VAL A 68 9.20 -12.80 10.87
CA VAL A 68 10.53 -12.45 11.37
C VAL A 68 10.82 -11.00 11.04
N PHE A 69 11.32 -10.25 12.03
CA PHE A 69 11.91 -8.94 11.82
C PHE A 69 13.43 -9.06 11.98
N ALA A 70 14.17 -8.74 10.92
CA ALA A 70 15.62 -8.80 10.90
C ALA A 70 16.20 -7.39 10.75
N MET A 71 17.14 -7.04 11.61
CA MET A 71 17.95 -5.83 11.46
C MET A 71 19.25 -6.21 10.78
N VAL A 72 19.52 -5.59 9.64
CA VAL A 72 20.72 -5.89 8.84
C VAL A 72 21.63 -4.67 8.84
N SER A 73 22.88 -4.88 9.24
CA SER A 73 23.94 -3.87 9.12
C SER A 73 24.88 -4.26 7.99
N LEU A 74 25.01 -3.40 6.99
CA LEU A 74 25.97 -3.59 5.91
C LEU A 74 27.34 -3.06 6.33
N ARG A 75 28.40 -3.77 5.91
CA ARG A 75 29.79 -3.36 6.19
C ARG A 75 30.17 -2.08 5.44
N SER A 76 29.60 -1.89 4.25
CA SER A 76 29.83 -0.76 3.38
C SER A 76 28.50 -0.02 3.16
N GLN A 77 28.60 1.31 3.05
CA GLN A 77 27.50 2.19 2.68
C GLN A 77 27.67 2.75 1.26
N ALA A 78 28.59 2.18 0.48
CA ALA A 78 28.74 2.54 -0.93
C ALA A 78 27.43 2.25 -1.69
N GLU A 79 27.06 3.14 -2.60
CA GLU A 79 25.79 3.07 -3.32
C GLU A 79 25.64 1.74 -4.10
N GLU A 80 26.73 1.21 -4.63
CA GLU A 80 26.75 -0.08 -5.34
C GLU A 80 26.39 -1.26 -4.41
N ASP A 81 26.93 -1.28 -3.19
CA ASP A 81 26.68 -2.33 -2.20
C ASP A 81 25.23 -2.26 -1.69
N LEU A 82 24.73 -1.05 -1.47
CA LEU A 82 23.34 -0.82 -1.06
C LEU A 82 22.36 -1.31 -2.14
N LYS A 83 22.61 -0.96 -3.40
CA LYS A 83 21.79 -1.41 -4.55
C LYS A 83 21.86 -2.92 -4.74
N ALA A 84 23.05 -3.52 -4.62
CA ALA A 84 23.23 -4.95 -4.73
C ALA A 84 22.42 -5.70 -3.65
N PHE A 85 22.47 -5.22 -2.40
CA PHE A 85 21.68 -5.76 -1.30
C PHE A 85 20.18 -5.61 -1.55
N GLU A 86 19.72 -4.40 -1.90
CA GLU A 86 18.29 -4.15 -2.16
C GLU A 86 17.75 -5.03 -3.29
N ASN A 87 18.50 -5.19 -4.38
CA ASN A 87 18.12 -6.06 -5.49
C ASN A 87 18.05 -7.54 -5.08
N HIS A 88 19.02 -8.00 -4.28
CA HIS A 88 19.02 -9.37 -3.79
C HIS A 88 17.80 -9.63 -2.89
N ILE A 89 17.54 -8.75 -1.92
CA ILE A 89 16.42 -8.88 -0.99
C ILE A 89 15.07 -8.82 -1.71
N LYS A 90 14.90 -7.95 -2.71
CA LYS A 90 13.68 -7.88 -3.53
C LYS A 90 13.39 -9.16 -4.32
N ALA A 91 14.39 -9.96 -4.62
CA ALA A 91 14.23 -11.22 -5.36
C ALA A 91 13.77 -12.39 -4.47
N LEU A 92 13.82 -12.23 -3.15
CA LEU A 92 13.39 -13.25 -2.19
C LEU A 92 11.88 -13.14 -1.95
N PRO A 93 11.05 -14.12 -2.38
CA PRO A 93 9.60 -14.04 -2.25
C PRO A 93 9.11 -14.02 -0.79
N GLU A 94 9.93 -14.51 0.14
CA GLU A 94 9.65 -14.48 1.58
C GLU A 94 9.80 -13.08 2.19
N VAL A 95 10.55 -12.19 1.54
CA VAL A 95 10.73 -10.82 2.02
C VAL A 95 9.57 -9.94 1.56
N ARG A 96 8.68 -9.64 2.50
CA ARG A 96 7.51 -8.79 2.23
C ARG A 96 7.86 -7.31 2.15
N GLU A 97 8.78 -6.86 2.99
CA GLU A 97 9.17 -5.46 3.11
C GLU A 97 10.65 -5.34 3.49
N CYS A 98 11.33 -4.33 2.95
CA CYS A 98 12.69 -3.96 3.29
C CYS A 98 12.81 -2.44 3.27
N HIS A 99 13.31 -1.87 4.37
CA HIS A 99 13.39 -0.42 4.56
C HIS A 99 14.79 -0.04 5.01
N MET A 100 15.36 0.99 4.40
CA MET A 100 16.59 1.61 4.88
C MET A 100 16.25 2.51 6.06
N LEU A 101 16.88 2.26 7.20
CA LEU A 101 16.72 3.08 8.39
C LEU A 101 17.84 4.12 8.43
N ASN A 102 17.47 5.39 8.64
CA ASN A 102 18.43 6.42 9.01
C ASN A 102 18.60 6.34 10.53
N GLY A 103 19.84 6.12 10.97
CA GLY A 103 20.26 6.16 12.36
C GLY A 103 21.19 7.32 12.63
#